data_AF-A0A7V9ZEZ7-F1
#
_entry.id   AF-A0A7V9ZEZ7-F1
#
_cell.length_a   1.000
_cell.length_b   1.000
_cell.length_c   1.000
_cell.angle_alpha   90.00
_cell.angle_beta   90.00
_cell.angle_gamma   90.00
#
_symmetry.space_group_name_H-M   'P 1'
#
loop_
_entity.id
_entity.type
_entity.pdbx_description
1 polymer ?
#
loop_
_entity_poly.entity_id
_entity_poly.type
_entity_poly.pdbx_seq_one_letter_code
_entity_poly.pdbx_strand_id
1 'polypeptide(L)' 'MSVERYYAAACQIDSPNPRRRDEISTRTTRMLEMIDHAVGGYEPFFDVRLIVFPEFAHAAPVYSTVEKLVE' A
#
# COMPACT_ATOMS: atom_id res chain seq x y z
N MET A 1 30.01 3.04 -14.20
CA MET A 1 29.02 4.04 -13.75
C MET A 1 28.45 3.56 -12.43
N SER A 2 28.45 4.38 -11.38
CA SER A 2 27.74 4.05 -10.15
C SER A 2 26.27 4.43 -10.30
N VAL A 3 25.36 3.54 -9.92
CA VAL A 3 23.94 3.85 -9.82
C VAL A 3 23.69 4.52 -8.47
N GLU A 4 22.95 5.64 -8.46
CA GLU A 4 22.51 6.30 -7.24
C GLU A 4 21.61 5.34 -6.43
N ARG A 5 21.91 5.17 -5.14
CA ARG A 5 21.13 4.32 -4.24
C ARG A 5 20.21 5.18 -3.40
N TYR A 6 18.99 4.71 -3.20
CA TYR A 6 17.98 5.30 -2.33
C TYR A 6 17.42 4.23 -1.41
N TYR A 7 16.76 4.65 -0.34
CA TYR A 7 16.08 3.74 0.57
C TYR A 7 14.68 3.42 0.05
N ALA A 8 14.20 2.24 0.40
CA ALA A 8 12.85 1.79 0.12
C ALA A 8 12.14 1.44 1.43
N ALA A 9 10.86 1.79 1.52
CA ALA A 9 10.00 1.44 2.64
C ALA A 9 8.98 0.38 2.18
N ALA A 10 9.03 -0.81 2.80
CA ALA A 10 8.01 -1.84 2.66
C ALA A 10 6.97 -1.68 3.77
N CYS A 11 5.81 -1.14 3.41
CA CYS A 11 4.77 -0.73 4.33
C CYS A 11 3.79 -1.87 4.59
N GLN A 12 3.93 -2.53 5.74
CA GLN A 12 2.95 -3.53 6.19
C GLN A 12 1.64 -2.85 6.60
N ILE A 13 0.53 -3.37 6.10
CA ILE A 13 -0.82 -2.90 6.41
C ILE A 13 -1.73 -4.09 6.66
N ASP A 14 -2.59 -3.97 7.67
CA ASP A 14 -3.62 -4.94 7.98
C ASP A 14 -4.97 -4.20 8.05
N SER A 15 -5.92 -4.63 7.25
CA SER A 15 -7.27 -4.08 7.19
C SER A 15 -8.23 -5.11 6.61
N PRO A 16 -9.46 -5.22 7.13
CA PRO A 16 -10.50 -6.02 6.50
C PRO A 16 -10.76 -5.55 5.07
N ASN A 17 -10.99 -6.51 4.16
CA ASN A 17 -11.31 -6.20 2.76
C ASN A 17 -12.59 -5.35 2.68
N PRO A 18 -12.61 -4.21 1.96
CA PRO A 18 -13.83 -3.42 1.80
C PRO A 18 -14.98 -4.24 1.18
N ARG A 19 -16.20 -4.03 1.68
CA ARG A 19 -17.41 -4.69 1.16
C ARG A 19 -18.16 -3.82 0.15
N ARG A 20 -17.94 -2.51 0.21
CA ARG A 20 -18.51 -1.51 -0.70
C ARG A 20 -17.43 -0.65 -1.33
N ARG A 21 -17.73 -0.14 -2.52
CA ARG A 21 -16.81 0.68 -3.31
C ARG A 21 -16.36 1.97 -2.61
N ASP A 22 -17.24 2.59 -1.82
CA ASP A 22 -16.94 3.84 -1.11
C ASP A 22 -15.92 3.66 0.02
N GLU A 23 -15.82 2.46 0.60
CA GLU A 23 -14.83 2.12 1.63
C GLU A 23 -13.38 2.15 1.09
N ILE A 24 -13.18 1.94 -0.21
CA ILE A 24 -11.85 1.93 -0.84
C ILE A 24 -11.15 3.28 -0.67
N SER A 25 -11.91 4.38 -0.76
CA SER A 25 -11.34 5.72 -0.63
C SER A 25 -10.66 5.91 0.74
N THR A 26 -11.32 5.49 1.82
CA THR A 26 -10.77 5.50 3.17
C THR A 26 -9.50 4.65 3.30
N ARG A 27 -9.42 3.50 2.61
CA ARG A 27 -8.21 2.66 2.60
C ARG A 27 -7.05 3.36 1.89
N THR A 28 -7.30 3.95 0.73
CA THR A 28 -6.27 4.70 0.00
C THR A 28 -5.81 5.93 0.76
N THR A 29 -6.70 6.64 1.46
CA THR A 29 -6.31 7.76 2.34
C THR A 29 -5.35 7.30 3.43
N ARG A 30 -5.63 6.16 4.08
CA ARG A 30 -4.73 5.60 5.09
C ARG A 30 -3.36 5.25 4.52
N MET A 31 -3.29 4.73 3.29
CA MET A 31 -2.02 4.45 2.62
C MET A 31 -1.23 5.74 2.33
N LEU A 32 -1.90 6.84 1.96
CA LEU A 32 -1.25 8.15 1.78
C LEU A 32 -0.65 8.66 3.09
N GLU A 33 -1.37 8.57 4.21
CA GLU A 33 -0.83 8.91 5.52
C GLU A 33 0.40 8.07 5.88
N MET A 34 0.40 6.78 5.54
CA MET A 34 1.56 5.92 5.75
C MET A 34 2.75 6.33 4.88
N ILE A 35 2.52 6.80 3.66
CA ILE A 35 3.57 7.36 2.79
C ILE A 35 4.17 8.61 3.45
N ASP A 36 3.34 9.54 3.92
CA ASP A 36 3.81 10.77 4.57
C ASP A 36 4.67 10.46 5.81
N HIS A 37 4.23 9.51 6.63
CA HIS A 37 5.01 9.03 7.78
C HIS A 37 6.32 8.34 7.37
N ALA A 38 6.32 7.57 6.28
CA ALA A 38 7.51 6.87 5.81
C ALA A 38 8.53 7.80 5.15
N VAL A 39 8.10 8.83 4.43
CA VAL A 39 9.02 9.80 3.82
C VAL A 39 9.55 10.75 4.89
N GLY A 40 8.66 11.45 5.61
CA GLY A 40 9.07 12.45 6.59
C GLY A 40 9.65 11.86 7.88
N GLY A 41 9.19 10.69 8.32
CA GLY A 41 9.65 10.08 9.57
C GLY A 41 11.01 9.41 9.49
N TYR A 42 11.48 9.08 8.28
CA TYR A 42 12.80 8.51 8.05
C TYR A 42 13.86 9.59 7.75
N GLU A 43 13.44 10.82 7.45
CA GLU A 43 14.33 11.98 7.37
C GLU A 43 14.89 12.37 8.76
N PRO A 44 16.09 12.98 8.82
CA PRO A 44 17.00 13.28 7.71
C PRO A 44 17.94 12.11 7.34
N PHE A 45 17.81 10.97 8.00
CA PHE A 45 18.82 9.91 7.93
C PHE A 45 18.67 9.00 6.71
N PHE A 46 17.46 8.82 6.21
CA PHE A 46 17.19 7.95 5.08
C PHE A 46 16.34 8.67 4.02
N ASP A 47 16.91 8.81 2.83
CA ASP A 47 16.23 9.32 1.64
C ASP A 47 15.38 8.21 1.00
N VAL A 48 14.15 8.06 1.48
CA VAL A 48 13.18 7.07 1.00
C VAL A 48 12.55 7.56 -0.31
N ARG A 49 12.85 6.88 -1.42
CA ARG A 49 12.30 7.23 -2.75
C ARG A 49 11.42 6.15 -3.38
N LEU A 50 11.33 4.98 -2.75
CA LEU A 50 10.46 3.89 -3.17
C LEU A 50 9.61 3.44 -1.99
N ILE A 51 8.30 3.54 -2.12
CA ILE A 51 7.35 3.06 -1.13
C ILE A 51 6.55 1.93 -1.77
N VAL A 52 6.49 0.79 -1.10
CA VAL A 52 5.77 -0.38 -1.59
C VAL A 52 4.80 -0.88 -0.53
N PHE A 53 3.62 -1.28 -0.99
CA PHE A 53 2.60 -1.93 -0.19
C PHE A 53 2.38 -3.36 -0.70
N PRO A 54 1.87 -4.27 0.15
CA PRO A 54 1.40 -5.58 -0.29
C PRO A 54 0.37 -5.47 -1.42
N GLU A 55 0.29 -6.51 -2.24
CA GLU A 55 -0.85 -6.69 -3.14
C GLU A 55 -2.16 -6.61 -2.34
N PHE A 56 -3.18 -5.98 -2.92
CA PHE A 56 -4.50 -5.79 -2.31
C PHE A 56 -4.60 -4.87 -1.08
N ALA A 57 -3.56 -4.10 -0.76
CA ALA A 57 -3.56 -3.17 0.39
C ALA A 57 -4.77 -2.22 0.49
N HIS A 58 -5.38 -1.87 -0.65
CA HIS A 58 -6.56 -1.00 -0.71
C HIS A 58 -7.87 -1.78 -0.91
N ALA A 59 -7.82 -2.90 -1.65
CA ALA A 59 -8.92 -3.83 -1.86
C ALA A 59 -8.41 -5.11 -2.56
N ALA A 60 -8.85 -6.26 -2.09
CA ALA A 60 -8.77 -7.54 -2.81
C ALA A 60 -10.02 -7.73 -3.69
N PRO A 61 -9.91 -8.47 -4.81
CA PRO A 61 -11.06 -8.88 -5.61
C PRO A 61 -12.15 -9.53 -4.76
N VAL A 62 -13.41 -9.13 -4.99
CA VAL A 62 -14.59 -9.74 -4.36
C VAL A 62 -15.39 -10.45 -5.43
N TYR A 63 -15.46 -11.77 -5.33
CA TYR A 63 -16.24 -12.60 -6.24
C TYR A 63 -17.64 -12.83 -5.69
N SER A 64 -18.64 -12.74 -6.57
CA SER A 64 -20.05 -12.93 -6.20
C SER A 64 -20.38 -14.39 -5.85
N THR A 65 -19.62 -15.34 -6.39
CA THR A 65 -19.78 -16.78 -6.17
C THR A 65 -18.41 -17.47 -6.14
N VAL A 66 -18.35 -18.70 -5.61
CA VAL A 66 -17.11 -19.46 -5.44
C VAL A 66 -16.55 -19.92 -6.78
N GLU A 67 -17.40 -20.22 -7.76
CA GLU A 67 -17.02 -20.72 -9.08
C GLU A 67 -16.15 -19.71 -9.84
N LYS A 68 -16.34 -18.40 -9.59
CA LYS A 68 -15.54 -17.35 -10.21
C LYS A 68 -14.09 -17.29 -9.73
N LEU A 69 -13.69 -18.09 -8.74
CA LEU A 69 -12.30 -18.15 -8.27
C LEU A 69 -11.36 -18.89 -9.24
N VAL A 70 -11.90 -19.68 -10.16
CA VAL A 70 -11.13 -20.53 -11.09
C VAL A 70 -11.29 -20.14 -12.57
N GLU A 71 -12.05 -19.07 -12.85
CA GLU A 71 -12.18 -18.44 -14.17
C GLU A 71 -11.08 -17.39 -14.35
#